data_AF-A0A4Q5T7F6-F1
#
_entry.id   AF-A0A4Q5T7F6-F1
#
_cell.length_a   1.000
_cell.length_b   1.000
_cell.length_c   1.000
_cell.angle_alpha   90.00
_cell.angle_beta   90.00
_cell.angle_gamma   90.00
#
_symmetry.space_group_name_H-M   'P 1'
#
loop_
_entity.id
_entity.type
_entity.pdbx_description
1 polymer ?
#
loop_
_entity_poly.entity_id
_entity_poly.type
_entity_poly.pdbx_seq_one_letter_code
_entity_poly.pdbx_strand_id
1 'polypeptide(L)' 'MSEIWFDERDDADELVKALEAEGYTVTARREGFAGEDDAEDHAWAVVVEPFDERVVEMVDVYGGWLPGDERLSE' A
#
# COMPACT_ATOMS: atom_id res chain seq x y z
N MET A 1 -11.96 -3.84 -2.10
CA MET A 1 -11.00 -3.10 -1.29
C MET A 1 -9.85 -4.03 -1.02
N SER A 2 -8.70 -3.79 -1.66
CA SER A 2 -7.47 -4.52 -1.35
C SER A 2 -6.53 -3.56 -0.62
N GLU A 3 -5.73 -4.11 0.29
CA GLU A 3 -4.82 -3.35 1.13
C GLU A 3 -3.39 -3.61 0.66
N ILE A 4 -2.72 -2.53 0.30
CA ILE A 4 -1.33 -2.52 -0.15
C ILE A 4 -0.46 -2.16 1.03
N TRP A 5 0.60 -2.90 1.25
CA TRP A 5 1.47 -2.74 2.40
C TRP A 5 2.86 -2.29 1.96
N PHE A 6 3.47 -1.44 2.77
CA PHE A 6 4.81 -0.90 2.55
C PHE A 6 5.61 -0.93 3.84
N ASP A 7 6.91 -1.20 3.73
CA ASP A 7 7.85 -1.15 4.86
C ASP A 7 8.24 0.31 5.15
N GLU A 8 8.47 1.08 4.09
CA GLU A 8 8.87 2.48 4.16
C GLU A 8 7.68 3.42 3.91
N ARG A 9 7.59 4.48 4.72
CA ARG A 9 6.56 5.52 4.57
C ARG A 9 6.66 6.24 3.23
N ASP A 10 7.89 6.48 2.76
CA ASP A 10 8.15 7.29 1.56
C ASP A 10 7.54 6.62 0.32
N ASP A 11 7.73 5.31 0.18
CA ASP A 11 7.17 4.51 -0.91
C ASP A 11 5.63 4.51 -0.89
N ALA A 12 5.03 4.38 0.30
CA ALA A 12 3.58 4.48 0.45
C ALA A 12 3.04 5.86 0.02
N ASP A 13 3.73 6.94 0.37
CA ASP A 13 3.33 8.32 0.03
C ASP A 13 3.45 8.58 -1.48
N GLU A 14 4.51 8.07 -2.12
CA GLU A 14 4.69 8.18 -3.57
C GLU A 14 3.62 7.40 -4.35
N LEU A 15 3.26 6.19 -3.92
CA LEU A 15 2.16 5.45 -4.51
C LEU A 15 0.83 6.22 -4.37
N VAL A 16 0.54 6.77 -3.18
CA VAL A 16 -0.69 7.55 -2.92
C VAL A 16 -0.78 8.72 -3.88
N LYS A 17 0.28 9.53 -4.00
CA LYS A 17 0.31 10.67 -4.93
C LYS A 17 0.07 10.25 -6.37
N ALA A 18 0.70 9.16 -6.80
CA ALA A 18 0.57 8.67 -8.17
C ALA A 18 -0.86 8.19 -8.46
N LEU A 19 -1.47 7.45 -7.54
CA LEU A 19 -2.84 6.98 -7.67
C LEU A 19 -3.88 8.11 -7.60
N GLU A 20 -3.69 9.09 -6.71
CA GLU A 20 -4.55 10.29 -6.66
C GLU A 20 -4.44 11.12 -7.94
N ALA A 21 -3.25 11.21 -8.54
CA ALA A 21 -3.05 11.91 -9.82
C ALA A 21 -3.77 11.22 -10.99
N GLU A 22 -3.88 9.89 -10.95
CA GLU A 22 -4.66 9.08 -11.90
C GLU A 22 -6.19 9.13 -11.61
N GLY A 23 -6.60 9.69 -10.47
CA GLY A 23 -8.01 9.88 -10.09
C GLY A 23 -8.61 8.77 -9.22
N TYR A 24 -7.77 7.91 -8.64
CA TYR A 24 -8.23 6.90 -7.69
C TYR A 24 -8.52 7.50 -6.32
N THR A 25 -9.43 6.88 -5.57
CA THR A 25 -9.63 7.22 -4.16
C THR A 25 -8.68 6.38 -3.32
N VAL A 26 -7.75 7.03 -2.63
CA VAL A 26 -6.71 6.36 -1.85
C VAL A 26 -6.81 6.76 -0.38
N THR A 27 -6.61 5.80 0.53
CA THR A 27 -6.57 6.02 1.97
C THR A 27 -5.36 5.31 2.56
N ALA A 28 -4.37 6.08 3.01
CA ALA A 28 -3.23 5.54 3.75
C ALA A 28 -3.51 5.54 5.26
N ARG A 29 -3.31 4.38 5.91
CA ARG A 29 -3.44 4.19 7.36
C ARG A 29 -2.17 3.58 7.92
N ARG A 30 -1.66 4.19 9.00
CA ARG A 30 -0.57 3.63 9.79
C ARG A 30 -1.16 2.62 10.77
N GLU A 31 -1.09 1.33 10.46
CA GLU A 31 -1.50 0.27 11.37
C GLU A 31 -0.30 -0.15 12.21
N GLY A 32 -0.15 0.45 13.40
CA GLY A 32 0.79 -0.09 14.38
C GLY A 32 0.25 -1.44 14.85
N PHE A 33 1.00 -2.53 14.63
CA PHE A 33 0.67 -3.81 15.26
C PHE A 33 0.49 -3.57 16.77
N ALA A 34 -0.64 -4.02 17.30
CA ALA A 34 -1.07 -3.67 18.64
C ALA A 34 -0.02 -4.07 19.69
N GLY A 35 0.75 -3.11 20.18
CA GLY A 35 1.43 -3.18 21.47
C GLY A 35 2.95 -3.26 21.51
N GLU A 36 3.68 -3.19 20.39
CA GLU A 36 5.15 -3.10 20.43
C GLU A 36 5.62 -1.71 19.97
N ASP A 37 6.30 -1.00 20.87
CA ASP A 37 6.87 0.35 20.73
C ASP A 37 8.23 0.30 20.00
N ASP A 38 8.50 -0.77 19.24
CA ASP A 38 9.66 -0.85 18.37
C ASP A 38 9.27 -0.24 17.03
N ALA A 39 9.73 1.00 16.81
CA ALA A 39 9.51 1.79 15.61
C ALA A 39 10.09 1.17 14.31
N GLU A 40 10.56 -0.06 14.38
CA GLU A 40 11.30 -0.80 13.35
C GLU A 40 10.42 -1.85 12.61
N ASP A 41 9.15 -2.06 13.01
CA ASP A 41 8.25 -3.05 12.38
C ASP A 41 6.84 -2.43 12.10
N HIS A 42 6.83 -1.23 11.53
CA HIS A 42 5.60 -0.50 11.22
C HIS A 42 5.33 -0.48 9.72
N ALA A 43 4.56 -1.45 9.23
CA ALA A 43 4.08 -1.44 7.86
C ALA A 43 2.96 -0.39 7.64
N TRP A 44 2.99 0.30 6.51
CA TRP A 44 1.97 1.26 6.08
C TRP A 44 0.95 0.56 5.19
N ALA A 45 -0.32 0.61 5.55
CA ALA A 45 -1.41 0.07 4.75
C ALA A 45 -2.06 1.17 3.90
N VAL A 46 -2.15 0.97 2.60
CA VAL A 46 -2.77 1.84 1.61
C VAL A 46 -3.96 1.11 0.99
N VAL A 47 -5.15 1.67 1.17
CA VAL A 47 -6.38 1.13 0.59
C VAL A 47 -6.76 1.98 -0.61
N VAL A 48 -7.05 1.35 -1.75
CA VAL A 48 -7.46 2.07 -2.97
C VAL A 48 -8.76 1.53 -3.56
N GLU A 49 -9.57 2.46 -4.06
CA GLU A 49 -10.86 2.20 -4.70
C GLU A 49 -11.06 3.10 -5.94
N PRO A 50 -11.46 2.52 -7.10
CA PRO A 50 -11.54 1.08 -7.39
C PRO A 50 -10.15 0.41 -7.40
N PHE A 51 -10.13 -0.91 -7.23
CA PHE A 51 -8.90 -1.69 -7.28
C PHE A 51 -8.86 -2.49 -8.59
N ASP A 52 -7.94 -2.12 -9.48
CA ASP A 52 -7.82 -2.67 -10.83
C ASP A 52 -6.39 -3.13 -11.14
N GLU A 53 -6.16 -3.74 -12.32
CA GLU A 53 -4.84 -4.23 -12.74
C GLU A 53 -3.77 -3.13 -12.75
N ARG A 54 -4.15 -1.89 -13.06
CA ARG A 54 -3.23 -0.74 -13.02
C ARG A 54 -2.67 -0.48 -11.63
N VAL A 55 -3.49 -0.65 -10.60
CA VAL A 55 -3.03 -0.52 -9.21
C VAL A 55 -1.98 -1.58 -8.92
N VAL A 56 -2.20 -2.83 -9.33
CA VAL A 56 -1.25 -3.93 -9.14
C VAL A 56 0.09 -3.62 -9.78
N GLU A 57 0.09 -3.11 -11.03
CA GLU A 57 1.32 -2.70 -11.72
C GLU A 57 2.07 -1.59 -10.95
N MET A 58 1.35 -0.62 -10.39
CA MET A 58 1.97 0.46 -9.62
C MET A 58 2.55 -0.04 -8.30
N VAL A 59 1.85 -0.94 -7.61
CA VAL A 59 2.33 -1.52 -6.35
C VAL A 59 3.68 -2.20 -6.54
N ASP A 60 3.86 -2.99 -7.60
CA ASP A 60 5.13 -3.63 -7.96
C ASP A 60 6.24 -2.60 -8.21
N VAL A 61 5.94 -1.53 -8.95
CA VAL A 61 6.90 -0.45 -9.26
C VAL A 61 7.37 0.30 -8.01
N TYR A 62 6.47 0.55 -7.06
CA TYR A 62 6.76 1.27 -5.83
C TYR A 62 7.20 0.34 -4.68
N GLY A 63 7.31 -0.97 -4.91
CA GLY A 63 7.81 -1.92 -3.90
C GLY A 63 6.82 -2.30 -2.80
N GLY A 64 5.52 -2.10 -3.03
CA GLY A 64 4.49 -2.54 -2.09
C GLY A 64 4.13 -4.02 -2.27
N TRP A 65 3.43 -4.59 -1.30
CA TRP A 65 2.90 -5.96 -1.39
C TRP A 65 1.42 -6.05 -1.03
N LEU A 66 0.72 -7.06 -1.57
CA LEU A 66 -0.70 -7.32 -1.31
C LEU A 66 -0.87 -8.68 -0.60
N PRO A 67 -0.97 -8.73 0.74
CA PRO A 67 -1.18 -9.97 1.46
C PRO A 67 -2.58 -10.53 1.14
N GLY A 68 -2.60 -11.72 0.56
CA GLY A 68 -3.84 -12.42 0.21
C GLY A 68 -4.39 -12.12 -1.19
N ASP A 69 -3.71 -11.31 -2.00
CA ASP A 69 -4.04 -11.12 -3.42
C ASP A 69 -3.09 -11.96 -4.28
N GLU A 70 -3.64 -12.96 -4.99
CA GLU A 70 -2.88 -13.88 -5.84
C GLU A 70 -2.23 -13.19 -7.07
N ARG A 71 -2.58 -11.93 -7.38
CA ARG A 71 -2.04 -11.18 -8.51
C ARG A 71 -0.64 -10.60 -8.27
N LEU A 72 -0.21 -10.46 -7.01
CA LEU A 72 1.18 -10.11 -6.63
C LEU A 72 1.91 -11.28 -5.98
N SER A 73 1.45 -12.52 -6.20
CA SER A 73 2.11 -13.70 -5.66
C SER A 73 3.40 -14.01 -6.42
N GLU A 74 4.51 -13.34 -6.09
CA GLU A 74 5.86 -13.93 -5.92
C GLU A 74 6.90 -12.94 -5.36
#